data_AF-A0A4Q5LRY2-F1
#
_entry.id   AF-A0A4Q5LRY2-F1
#
_cell.length_a   1.000
_cell.length_b   1.000
_cell.length_c   1.000
_cell.angle_alpha   90.00
_cell.angle_beta   90.00
_cell.angle_gamma   90.00
#
_symmetry.space_group_name_H-M   'P 1'
#
loop_
_entity.id
_entity.type
_entity.pdbx_description
1 polymer ?
#
loop_
_entity_poly.entity_id
_entity_poly.type
_entity_poly.pdbx_seq_one_letter_code
_entity_poly.pdbx_strand_id
1 'polypeptide(L)'
;MLKRILLLNILLLVVIANAFCQNPPQEFFKGLDMMEVDKPAAKAYFLEAANKDPAFFGTYHFLGVIATNMHQPDSAIFYYKKAIELNKGNAKLAAMTYLRLINEYVYSKDFKNAFDTGWNAYKLYPEDRMIATALKDACLWSVYIKYDNLDPNYLSADIKDEYVVTSIDQEYLILRKLRVNDNTLSVSAQSLANKKGASYDILKCFVQGTKDQKEIMFKINWDMAKYFGGKPADTQKIDASKPIYERIGAIMLKDDKADLKTEIEKLMN
;
A
#
# COMPACT_ATOMS: atom_id res chain seq x y z
N MET A 1 22.75 -34.28 -38.25
CA MET A 1 22.24 -32.90 -38.10
C MET A 1 20.84 -32.88 -37.45
N LEU A 2 19.88 -33.65 -37.96
CA LEU A 2 18.49 -33.72 -37.47
C LEU A 2 18.34 -34.05 -35.96
N LYS A 3 19.12 -35.00 -35.43
CA LYS A 3 19.09 -35.36 -34.00
C LYS A 3 19.54 -34.22 -33.06
N ARG A 4 20.46 -33.34 -33.48
CA ARG A 4 20.92 -32.20 -32.67
C ARG A 4 19.89 -31.07 -32.64
N ILE A 5 19.19 -30.83 -33.75
CA ILE A 5 18.09 -29.85 -33.84
C ILE A 5 16.90 -30.30 -32.98
N LEU A 6 16.57 -31.60 -33.01
CA LEU A 6 15.51 -32.17 -32.18
C LEU A 6 15.83 -32.06 -30.68
N LEU A 7 17.07 -32.38 -30.28
CA LEU A 7 17.54 -32.21 -28.89
C LEU A 7 17.52 -30.75 -28.44
N LEU A 8 17.94 -29.81 -29.29
CA LEU A 8 17.92 -28.37 -28.98
C LEU A 8 16.49 -27.85 -28.80
N ASN A 9 15.55 -28.28 -29.65
CA ASN A 9 14.14 -27.90 -29.56
C ASN A 9 13.45 -28.50 -28.34
N ILE A 10 13.78 -29.73 -27.95
CA ILE A 10 13.27 -30.35 -26.70
C ILE A 10 13.85 -29.63 -25.49
N LEU A 11 15.14 -29.27 -25.50
CA LEU A 11 15.75 -28.49 -24.42
C LEU A 11 15.11 -27.10 -24.31
N LEU A 12 14.86 -26.44 -25.44
CA LEU A 12 14.17 -25.15 -25.49
C LEU A 12 12.74 -25.26 -24.99
N LEU A 13 11.98 -26.29 -25.39
CA LEU A 13 10.62 -26.56 -24.90
C LEU A 13 10.57 -26.86 -23.39
N VAL A 14 11.58 -27.56 -22.84
CA VAL A 14 11.68 -27.81 -21.39
C VAL A 14 12.03 -26.54 -20.62
N VAL A 15 12.91 -25.69 -21.18
CA VAL A 15 13.22 -24.37 -20.60
C VAL A 15 12.00 -23.43 -20.65
N ILE A 16 11.22 -23.49 -21.73
CA ILE A 16 9.97 -22.72 -21.87
C ILE A 16 8.90 -23.27 -20.93
N ALA A 17 8.75 -24.59 -20.77
CA ALA A 17 7.74 -25.19 -19.89
C ALA A 17 8.00 -24.90 -18.39
N ASN A 18 9.27 -24.88 -17.96
CA ASN A 18 9.64 -24.50 -16.60
C ASN A 18 9.50 -22.99 -16.33
N ALA A 19 9.31 -22.17 -17.37
CA ALA A 19 9.11 -20.73 -17.21
C ALA A 19 7.69 -20.35 -16.77
N PHE A 20 6.71 -21.28 -16.79
CA PHE A 20 5.30 -20.94 -16.62
C PHE A 20 4.65 -21.31 -15.28
N CYS A 21 5.27 -22.15 -14.44
CA CYS A 21 4.83 -22.35 -13.06
C CYS A 21 6.05 -22.69 -12.19
N GLN A 22 6.51 -21.74 -11.37
CA GLN A 22 7.48 -22.07 -10.33
C GLN A 22 6.82 -22.94 -9.28
N ASN A 23 7.44 -24.08 -8.93
CA ASN A 23 7.00 -24.90 -7.82
C ASN A 23 7.56 -24.32 -6.52
N PRO A 24 6.74 -23.89 -5.56
CA PRO A 24 7.25 -23.33 -4.32
C PRO A 24 8.09 -24.37 -3.55
N PRO A 25 9.26 -24.00 -3.00
CA PRO A 25 10.05 -24.90 -2.16
C PRO A 25 9.27 -25.25 -0.89
N GLN A 26 9.53 -26.42 -0.29
CA GLN A 26 8.82 -26.87 0.93
C GLN A 26 8.91 -25.84 2.07
N GLU A 27 10.05 -25.19 2.19
CA GLU A 27 10.38 -24.18 3.18
C GLU A 27 9.50 -22.95 3.06
N PHE A 28 9.03 -22.64 1.85
CA PHE A 28 8.08 -21.57 1.66
C PHE A 28 6.78 -21.85 2.42
N PHE A 29 6.27 -23.08 2.36
CA PHE A 29 5.06 -23.46 3.10
C PHE A 29 5.29 -23.45 4.62
N LYS A 30 6.45 -23.94 5.09
CA LYS A 30 6.84 -23.81 6.51
C LYS A 30 6.90 -22.35 6.96
N GLY A 31 7.40 -21.47 6.09
CA GLY A 31 7.41 -20.02 6.33
C GLY A 31 6.00 -19.46 6.47
N LEU A 32 5.08 -19.84 5.59
CA LEU A 32 3.67 -19.45 5.69
C LEU A 32 3.01 -19.92 7.00
N ASP A 33 3.25 -21.17 7.40
CA ASP A 33 2.68 -21.74 8.63
C ASP A 33 3.14 -20.98 9.89
N MET A 34 4.33 -20.38 9.86
CA MET A 34 4.90 -19.63 10.98
C MET A 34 4.54 -18.14 10.99
N MET A 35 3.93 -17.59 9.93
CA MET A 35 3.69 -16.13 9.79
C MET A 35 2.94 -15.52 10.97
N GLU A 36 1.94 -16.23 11.48
CA GLU A 36 1.09 -15.81 12.61
C GLU A 36 1.58 -16.36 13.96
N VAL A 37 2.57 -17.26 13.95
CA VAL A 37 3.08 -17.95 15.15
C VAL A 37 4.37 -17.30 15.66
N ASP A 38 5.37 -17.20 14.78
CA ASP A 38 6.70 -16.68 15.08
C ASP A 38 7.30 -16.07 13.80
N LYS A 39 7.20 -14.73 13.69
CA LYS A 39 7.70 -13.97 12.53
C LYS A 39 9.22 -14.16 12.31
N PRO A 40 10.08 -14.15 13.34
CA PRO A 40 11.48 -14.57 13.19
C PRO A 40 11.68 -15.97 12.59
N ALA A 41 10.93 -16.97 13.05
CA ALA A 41 11.00 -18.32 12.47
C ALA A 41 10.50 -18.37 11.02
N ALA A 42 9.40 -17.68 10.72
CA ALA A 42 8.88 -17.52 9.36
C ALA A 42 9.96 -16.92 8.43
N LYS A 43 10.65 -15.86 8.90
CA LYS A 43 11.75 -15.22 8.17
C LYS A 43 12.87 -16.22 7.87
N ALA A 44 13.27 -17.04 8.84
CA ALA A 44 14.32 -18.04 8.64
C ALA A 44 13.93 -19.06 7.55
N TYR A 45 12.70 -19.57 7.57
CA TYR A 45 12.19 -20.47 6.54
C TYR A 45 12.12 -19.81 5.15
N PHE A 46 11.69 -18.56 5.06
CA PHE A 46 11.71 -17.85 3.78
C PHE A 46 13.14 -17.60 3.26
N LEU A 47 14.11 -17.33 4.14
CA LEU A 47 15.51 -17.24 3.71
C LEU A 47 16.04 -18.60 3.20
N GLU A 48 15.67 -19.71 3.84
CA GLU A 48 15.99 -21.05 3.32
C GLU A 48 15.31 -21.33 1.97
N ALA A 49 14.04 -20.93 1.82
CA ALA A 49 13.31 -21.01 0.56
C ALA A 49 14.01 -20.21 -0.55
N ALA A 50 14.50 -19.01 -0.25
CA ALA A 50 15.24 -18.17 -1.20
C ALA A 50 16.59 -18.80 -1.60
N ASN A 51 17.22 -19.56 -0.71
CA ASN A 51 18.46 -20.29 -1.03
C ASN A 51 18.20 -21.49 -1.94
N LYS A 52 17.08 -22.20 -1.75
CA LYS A 52 16.72 -23.37 -2.55
C LYS A 52 16.19 -23.00 -3.93
N ASP A 53 15.34 -21.98 -4.00
CA ASP A 53 14.88 -21.39 -5.25
C ASP A 53 15.00 -19.85 -5.21
N PRO A 54 16.15 -19.31 -5.66
CA PRO A 54 16.36 -17.87 -5.71
C PRO A 54 15.44 -17.14 -6.68
N ALA A 55 14.75 -17.84 -7.59
CA ALA A 55 13.82 -17.25 -8.54
C ALA A 55 12.39 -17.23 -8.00
N PHE A 56 12.08 -17.94 -6.90
CA PHE A 56 10.73 -18.00 -6.37
C PHE A 56 10.25 -16.66 -5.80
N PHE A 57 9.49 -15.91 -6.59
CA PHE A 57 9.06 -14.55 -6.26
C PHE A 57 8.19 -14.48 -5.00
N GLY A 58 7.43 -15.54 -4.71
CA GLY A 58 6.60 -15.64 -3.51
C GLY A 58 7.41 -15.48 -2.23
N THR A 59 8.60 -16.06 -2.15
CA THR A 59 9.49 -15.93 -0.99
C THR A 59 9.82 -14.46 -0.70
N TYR A 60 10.22 -13.70 -1.73
CA TYR A 60 10.59 -12.30 -1.55
C TYR A 60 9.37 -11.43 -1.22
N HIS A 61 8.18 -11.78 -1.72
CA HIS A 61 6.96 -11.10 -1.28
C HIS A 61 6.79 -11.21 0.24
N PHE A 62 6.85 -12.42 0.79
CA PHE A 62 6.63 -12.64 2.22
C PHE A 62 7.79 -12.15 3.09
N LEU A 63 9.04 -12.18 2.62
CA LEU A 63 10.14 -11.48 3.28
C LEU A 63 9.89 -9.97 3.38
N GLY A 64 9.31 -9.36 2.34
CA GLY A 64 8.87 -7.97 2.37
C GLY A 64 7.78 -7.74 3.41
N VAL A 65 6.75 -8.59 3.47
CA VAL A 65 5.70 -8.53 4.51
C VAL A 65 6.28 -8.57 5.92
N ILE A 66 7.20 -9.51 6.19
CA ILE A 66 7.86 -9.58 7.49
C ILE A 66 8.66 -8.32 7.77
N ALA A 67 9.39 -7.79 6.79
CA ALA A 67 10.18 -6.57 6.95
C ALA A 67 9.29 -5.34 7.27
N THR A 68 8.15 -5.17 6.58
CA THR A 68 7.16 -4.13 6.89
C THR A 68 6.68 -4.26 8.33
N ASN A 69 6.35 -5.48 8.77
CA ASN A 69 5.88 -5.75 10.14
C ASN A 69 6.94 -5.52 11.21
N MET A 70 8.21 -5.57 10.84
CA MET A 70 9.35 -5.26 11.72
C MET A 70 9.78 -3.79 11.63
N HIS A 71 9.01 -2.94 10.93
CA HIS A 71 9.34 -1.53 10.64
C HIS A 71 10.73 -1.38 10.00
N GLN A 72 11.07 -2.26 9.05
CA GLN A 72 12.33 -2.25 8.29
C GLN A 72 12.06 -1.82 6.83
N PRO A 73 11.82 -0.52 6.57
CA PRO A 73 11.34 -0.04 5.28
C PRO A 73 12.29 -0.35 4.12
N ASP A 74 13.59 -0.15 4.30
CA ASP A 74 14.59 -0.41 3.25
C ASP A 74 14.62 -1.89 2.83
N SER A 75 14.49 -2.79 3.81
CA SER A 75 14.41 -4.22 3.55
C SER A 75 13.12 -4.61 2.86
N ALA A 76 11.98 -4.04 3.29
CA ALA A 76 10.68 -4.28 2.66
C ALA A 76 10.67 -3.83 1.20
N ILE A 77 11.16 -2.62 0.91
CA ILE A 77 11.30 -2.09 -0.45
C ILE A 77 12.18 -3.01 -1.31
N PHE A 78 13.35 -3.42 -0.80
CA PHE A 78 14.24 -4.33 -1.51
C PHE A 78 13.54 -5.63 -1.89
N TYR A 79 12.90 -6.29 -0.93
CA TYR A 79 12.25 -7.58 -1.15
C TYR A 79 11.03 -7.48 -2.07
N TYR A 80 10.20 -6.45 -1.94
CA TYR A 80 9.06 -6.26 -2.85
C TYR A 80 9.50 -5.98 -4.28
N LYS A 81 10.54 -5.16 -4.49
CA LYS A 81 11.11 -4.93 -5.84
C LYS A 81 11.61 -6.24 -6.45
N LYS A 82 12.34 -7.05 -5.68
CA LYS A 82 12.82 -8.36 -6.12
C LYS A 82 11.69 -9.33 -6.46
N ALA A 83 10.63 -9.34 -5.66
CA ALA A 83 9.43 -10.14 -5.94
C ALA A 83 8.75 -9.73 -7.25
N ILE A 84 8.61 -8.42 -7.50
CA ILE A 84 8.03 -7.90 -8.75
C ILE A 84 8.91 -8.27 -9.96
N GLU A 85 10.23 -8.11 -9.85
CA GLU A 85 11.18 -8.43 -10.93
C GLU A 85 11.12 -9.91 -11.35
N LEU A 86 11.04 -10.81 -10.36
CA LEU A 86 11.04 -12.25 -10.57
C LEU A 86 9.67 -12.81 -10.97
N ASN A 87 8.58 -12.11 -10.67
CA ASN A 87 7.23 -12.58 -11.00
C ASN A 87 6.95 -12.45 -12.52
N LYS A 88 6.93 -13.58 -13.23
CA LYS A 88 6.70 -13.64 -14.69
C LYS A 88 5.28 -13.98 -15.13
N GLY A 89 4.34 -14.20 -14.21
CA GLY A 89 3.01 -14.67 -14.63
C GLY A 89 1.91 -14.66 -13.57
N ASN A 90 2.20 -14.40 -12.30
CA ASN A 90 1.18 -14.32 -11.25
C ASN A 90 0.71 -12.88 -11.06
N ALA A 91 -0.24 -12.44 -11.91
CA ALA A 91 -0.77 -11.08 -11.91
C ALA A 91 -1.34 -10.66 -10.53
N LYS A 92 -2.05 -11.57 -9.84
CA LYS A 92 -2.64 -11.29 -8.53
C LYS A 92 -1.58 -10.98 -7.47
N LEU A 93 -0.55 -11.82 -7.37
CA LEU A 93 0.53 -11.61 -6.41
C LEU A 93 1.39 -10.40 -6.81
N ALA A 94 1.58 -10.14 -8.11
CA ALA A 94 2.23 -8.92 -8.59
C ALA A 94 1.47 -7.67 -8.14
N ALA A 95 0.16 -7.59 -8.41
CA ALA A 95 -0.68 -6.47 -7.99
C ALA A 95 -0.63 -6.25 -6.47
N MET A 96 -0.77 -7.33 -5.67
CA MET A 96 -0.63 -7.26 -4.22
C MET A 96 0.76 -6.76 -3.78
N THR A 97 1.82 -7.16 -4.47
CA THR A 97 3.18 -6.71 -4.16
C THR A 97 3.39 -5.25 -4.50
N TYR A 98 2.85 -4.77 -5.64
CA TYR A 98 2.85 -3.36 -5.99
C TYR A 98 2.14 -2.51 -4.92
N LEU A 99 0.96 -2.95 -4.45
CA LEU A 99 0.23 -2.25 -3.37
C LEU A 99 1.08 -2.10 -2.11
N ARG A 100 1.77 -3.17 -1.71
CA ARG A 100 2.64 -3.13 -0.52
C ARG A 100 3.85 -2.21 -0.75
N LEU A 101 4.47 -2.26 -1.92
CA LEU A 101 5.59 -1.38 -2.26
C LEU A 101 5.19 0.10 -2.30
N ILE A 102 4.05 0.45 -2.89
CA ILE A 102 3.51 1.82 -2.88
C ILE A 102 3.31 2.28 -1.44
N ASN A 103 2.71 1.43 -0.59
CA ASN A 103 2.47 1.76 0.81
C ASN A 103 3.77 1.94 1.61
N GLU A 104 4.81 1.14 1.30
CA GLU A 104 6.12 1.25 1.95
C GLU A 104 6.85 2.54 1.56
N TYR A 105 6.79 2.94 0.30
CA TYR A 105 7.30 4.25 -0.12
C TYR A 105 6.53 5.40 0.54
N VAL A 106 5.20 5.29 0.66
CA VAL A 106 4.38 6.26 1.38
C VAL A 106 4.76 6.33 2.86
N TYR A 107 4.96 5.18 3.53
CA TYR A 107 5.44 5.12 4.91
C TYR A 107 6.80 5.80 5.09
N SER A 108 7.70 5.59 4.13
CA SER A 108 9.02 6.23 4.05
C SER A 108 8.97 7.70 3.60
N LYS A 109 7.78 8.25 3.31
CA LYS A 109 7.54 9.59 2.75
C LYS A 109 8.22 9.86 1.41
N ASP A 110 8.57 8.79 0.69
CA ASP A 110 9.08 8.85 -0.68
C ASP A 110 7.91 8.88 -1.67
N PHE A 111 7.20 10.01 -1.68
CA PHE A 111 5.99 10.18 -2.51
C PHE A 111 6.29 10.12 -4.01
N LYS A 112 7.52 10.45 -4.42
CA LYS A 112 7.95 10.32 -5.81
C LYS A 112 7.96 8.86 -6.23
N ASN A 113 8.67 7.99 -5.51
CA ASN A 113 8.71 6.57 -5.86
C ASN A 113 7.37 5.88 -5.62
N ALA A 114 6.57 6.32 -4.64
CA ALA A 114 5.20 5.86 -4.47
C ALA A 114 4.33 6.16 -5.72
N PHE A 115 4.40 7.39 -6.23
CA PHE A 115 3.69 7.78 -7.45
C PHE A 115 4.18 7.03 -8.67
N ASP A 116 5.49 7.00 -8.92
CA ASP A 116 6.06 6.35 -10.10
C ASP A 116 5.72 4.84 -10.11
N THR A 117 5.83 4.18 -8.95
CA THR A 117 5.45 2.77 -8.78
C THR A 117 3.95 2.58 -8.97
N GLY A 118 3.13 3.43 -8.36
CA GLY A 118 1.67 3.36 -8.46
C GLY A 118 1.16 3.59 -9.87
N TRP A 119 1.73 4.55 -10.59
CA TRP A 119 1.36 4.83 -11.98
C TRP A 119 1.78 3.71 -12.92
N ASN A 120 2.98 3.14 -12.72
CA ASN A 120 3.40 1.96 -13.49
C ASN A 120 2.49 0.76 -13.21
N ALA A 121 2.14 0.51 -11.94
CA ALA A 121 1.22 -0.55 -11.57
C ALA A 121 -0.19 -0.32 -12.16
N TYR A 122 -0.69 0.91 -12.12
CA TYR A 122 -2.00 1.26 -12.67
C TYR A 122 -2.08 1.01 -14.17
N LYS A 123 -1.02 1.32 -14.94
CA LYS A 123 -0.96 0.99 -16.37
C LYS A 123 -1.00 -0.52 -16.65
N LEU A 124 -0.42 -1.33 -15.76
CA LEU A 124 -0.42 -2.79 -15.88
C LEU A 124 -1.75 -3.42 -15.44
N TYR A 125 -2.42 -2.80 -14.46
CA TYR A 125 -3.64 -3.31 -13.83
C TYR A 125 -4.71 -2.20 -13.70
N PRO A 126 -5.21 -1.65 -14.82
CA PRO A 126 -6.08 -0.46 -14.81
C PRO A 126 -7.43 -0.70 -14.12
N GLU A 127 -7.90 -1.94 -14.08
CA GLU A 127 -9.16 -2.33 -13.43
C GLU A 127 -9.00 -2.63 -11.93
N ASP A 128 -7.77 -2.68 -11.42
CA ASP A 128 -7.51 -2.93 -10.00
C ASP A 128 -7.74 -1.65 -9.18
N ARG A 129 -8.92 -1.58 -8.55
CA ARG A 129 -9.33 -0.44 -7.73
C ARG A 129 -8.41 -0.18 -6.54
N MET A 130 -7.76 -1.21 -6.00
CA MET A 130 -6.83 -1.01 -4.88
C MET A 130 -5.58 -0.28 -5.36
N ILE A 131 -5.10 -0.55 -6.56
CA ILE A 131 -3.93 0.13 -7.14
C ILE A 131 -4.27 1.60 -7.41
N ALA A 132 -5.44 1.86 -8.02
CA ALA A 132 -5.93 3.22 -8.23
C ALA A 132 -6.03 3.99 -6.90
N THR A 133 -6.57 3.34 -5.85
CA THR A 133 -6.71 3.93 -4.51
C THR A 133 -5.34 4.21 -3.89
N ALA A 134 -4.39 3.27 -3.96
CA ALA A 134 -3.06 3.45 -3.40
C ALA A 134 -2.28 4.59 -4.09
N LEU A 135 -2.42 4.73 -5.41
CA LEU A 135 -1.84 5.84 -6.17
C LEU A 135 -2.47 7.18 -5.77
N LYS A 136 -3.80 7.25 -5.69
CA LYS A 136 -4.53 8.44 -5.20
C LYS A 136 -4.08 8.81 -3.78
N ASP A 137 -4.05 7.83 -2.88
CA ASP A 137 -3.65 8.02 -1.49
C ASP A 137 -2.23 8.55 -1.36
N ALA A 138 -1.27 8.04 -2.15
CA ALA A 138 0.10 8.57 -2.17
C ALA A 138 0.14 10.06 -2.50
N CYS A 139 -0.68 10.50 -3.46
CA CYS A 139 -0.82 11.90 -3.83
C CYS A 139 -1.46 12.72 -2.71
N LEU A 140 -2.55 12.23 -2.11
CA LEU A 140 -3.25 12.91 -1.01
C LEU A 140 -2.38 13.05 0.23
N TRP A 141 -1.68 11.99 0.65
CA TRP A 141 -0.74 12.02 1.77
C TRP A 141 0.34 13.09 1.60
N SER A 142 0.89 13.21 0.38
CA SER A 142 1.90 14.23 0.08
C SER A 142 1.38 15.64 0.32
N VAL A 143 0.10 15.88 0.00
CA VAL A 143 -0.52 17.19 0.15
C VAL A 143 -0.89 17.47 1.60
N TYR A 144 -1.57 16.54 2.27
CA TYR A 144 -2.02 16.75 3.64
C TYR A 144 -0.85 16.92 4.63
N ILE A 145 0.22 16.14 4.49
CA ILE A 145 1.39 16.28 5.36
C ILE A 145 2.07 17.64 5.15
N LYS A 146 2.21 18.08 3.89
CA LYS A 146 3.01 19.27 3.54
C LYS A 146 2.25 20.58 3.64
N TYR A 147 0.95 20.56 3.39
CA TYR A 147 0.13 21.77 3.22
C TYR A 147 -1.07 21.85 4.17
N ASP A 148 -1.34 20.80 4.97
CA ASP A 148 -2.45 20.77 5.93
C ASP A 148 -2.05 20.31 7.33
N ASN A 149 -0.74 20.22 7.60
CA ASN A 149 -0.15 19.82 8.88
C ASN A 149 -0.64 18.47 9.43
N LEU A 150 -1.03 17.53 8.54
CA LEU A 150 -1.37 16.17 8.97
C LEU A 150 -0.12 15.49 9.52
N ASP A 151 -0.23 14.90 10.72
CA ASP A 151 0.91 14.29 11.38
C ASP A 151 1.48 13.13 10.53
N PRO A 152 2.74 13.20 10.06
CA PRO A 152 3.34 12.13 9.27
C PRO A 152 3.45 10.80 10.03
N ASN A 153 3.35 10.79 11.36
CA ASN A 153 3.33 9.55 12.14
C ASN A 153 2.03 8.75 11.95
N TYR A 154 1.00 9.34 11.34
CA TYR A 154 -0.25 8.66 10.97
C TYR A 154 -0.09 7.76 9.74
N LEU A 155 1.09 7.77 9.11
CA LEU A 155 1.47 6.81 8.07
C LEU A 155 1.72 5.40 8.63
N SER A 156 1.96 5.25 9.94
CA SER A 156 2.09 3.92 10.55
C SER A 156 0.78 3.14 10.45
N ALA A 157 0.89 1.82 10.30
CA ALA A 157 -0.26 0.93 10.36
C ALA A 157 -0.78 0.74 11.79
N ASP A 158 0.03 1.07 12.81
CA ASP A 158 -0.35 0.92 14.22
C ASP A 158 -1.42 1.92 14.62
N ILE A 159 -2.40 1.43 15.38
CA ILE A 159 -3.48 2.27 15.92
C ILE A 159 -2.92 3.14 17.04
N LYS A 160 -3.08 4.46 16.91
CA LYS A 160 -2.83 5.46 17.96
C LYS A 160 -4.07 5.71 18.81
N ASP A 161 -3.85 6.30 19.99
CA ASP A 161 -4.93 6.70 20.90
C ASP A 161 -5.88 7.71 20.25
N GLU A 162 -5.36 8.73 19.58
CA GLU A 162 -6.16 9.71 18.84
C GLU A 162 -5.44 10.22 17.59
N TYR A 163 -6.23 10.69 16.62
CA TYR A 163 -5.78 11.35 15.40
C TYR A 163 -6.39 12.75 15.33
N VAL A 164 -5.55 13.78 15.18
CA VAL A 164 -6.05 15.15 14.99
C VAL A 164 -6.22 15.38 13.50
N VAL A 165 -7.44 15.72 13.10
CA VAL A 165 -7.82 15.87 11.68
C VAL A 165 -8.53 17.18 11.43
N THR A 166 -8.38 17.71 10.22
CA THR A 166 -9.05 18.93 9.75
C THR A 166 -10.18 18.65 8.75
N SER A 167 -10.32 17.41 8.28
CA SER A 167 -11.42 16.97 7.41
C SER A 167 -11.74 15.48 7.52
N ILE A 168 -12.96 15.12 7.10
CA ILE A 168 -13.42 13.73 7.02
C ILE A 168 -12.54 12.90 6.06
N ASP A 169 -12.05 13.51 4.99
CA ASP A 169 -11.16 12.83 4.03
C ASP A 169 -9.87 12.33 4.68
N GLN A 170 -9.31 13.09 5.63
CA GLN A 170 -8.14 12.65 6.40
C GLN A 170 -8.46 11.43 7.26
N GLU A 171 -9.67 11.35 7.83
CA GLU A 171 -10.08 10.20 8.64
C GLU A 171 -10.05 8.90 7.83
N TYR A 172 -10.68 8.91 6.64
CA TYR A 172 -10.70 7.74 5.77
C TYR A 172 -9.33 7.44 5.16
N LEU A 173 -8.51 8.45 4.89
CA LEU A 173 -7.14 8.28 4.42
C LEU A 173 -6.26 7.59 5.47
N ILE A 174 -6.38 8.00 6.74
CA ILE A 174 -5.73 7.34 7.88
C ILE A 174 -6.27 5.92 8.05
N LEU A 175 -7.58 5.74 8.09
CA LEU A 175 -8.23 4.44 8.32
C LEU A 175 -7.74 3.36 7.33
N ARG A 176 -7.55 3.73 6.06
CA ARG A 176 -7.03 2.79 5.03
C ARG A 176 -5.61 2.31 5.30
N LYS A 177 -4.82 2.99 6.14
CA LYS A 177 -3.48 2.57 6.56
C LYS A 177 -3.49 1.62 7.75
N LEU A 178 -4.46 1.76 8.64
CA LEU A 178 -4.47 1.02 9.90
C LEU A 178 -4.61 -0.49 9.69
N ARG A 179 -3.86 -1.26 10.49
CA ARG A 179 -3.90 -2.72 10.49
C ARG A 179 -3.94 -3.25 11.92
N VAL A 180 -4.53 -4.44 12.08
CA VAL A 180 -4.43 -5.24 13.30
C VAL A 180 -4.03 -6.65 12.89
N ASN A 181 -2.82 -7.08 13.28
CA ASN A 181 -2.25 -8.36 12.83
C ASN A 181 -2.37 -8.52 11.31
N ASP A 182 -1.91 -7.51 10.55
CA ASP A 182 -2.00 -7.41 9.08
C ASP A 182 -3.41 -7.35 8.46
N ASN A 183 -4.47 -7.44 9.26
CA ASN A 183 -5.85 -7.33 8.80
C ASN A 183 -6.29 -5.87 8.67
N THR A 184 -7.07 -5.57 7.64
CA THR A 184 -7.67 -4.25 7.41
C THR A 184 -8.87 -4.00 8.31
N LEU A 185 -9.21 -2.73 8.49
CA LEU A 185 -10.38 -2.29 9.25
C LEU A 185 -11.55 -1.93 8.33
N SER A 186 -12.77 -2.27 8.73
CA SER A 186 -14.02 -1.86 8.08
C SER A 186 -14.91 -1.12 9.06
N VAL A 187 -15.37 0.08 8.71
CA VAL A 187 -16.30 0.86 9.53
C VAL A 187 -17.62 0.11 9.67
N SER A 188 -18.16 0.10 10.89
CA SER A 188 -19.41 -0.57 11.26
C SER A 188 -20.42 0.35 11.94
N ALA A 189 -19.92 1.37 12.63
CA ALA A 189 -20.72 2.43 13.20
C ALA A 189 -19.86 3.70 13.34
N GLN A 190 -20.54 4.82 13.47
CA GLN A 190 -19.96 6.15 13.64
C GLN A 190 -20.75 6.88 14.72
N SER A 191 -20.05 7.64 15.57
CA SER A 191 -20.71 8.50 16.56
C SER A 191 -19.86 9.71 16.88
N LEU A 192 -20.54 10.83 17.15
CA LEU A 192 -19.89 12.05 17.61
C LEU A 192 -19.84 12.08 19.14
N ALA A 193 -18.73 12.53 19.70
CA ALA A 193 -18.55 12.70 21.13
C ALA A 193 -17.90 14.04 21.46
N ASN A 194 -18.24 14.62 22.61
CA ASN A 194 -17.46 15.73 23.19
C ASN A 194 -16.68 15.20 24.39
N LYS A 195 -15.35 15.38 24.40
CA LYS A 195 -14.48 14.99 25.51
C LYS A 195 -13.60 16.18 25.87
N LYS A 196 -13.71 16.65 27.12
CA LYS A 196 -12.92 17.77 27.67
C LYS A 196 -12.93 19.02 26.77
N GLY A 197 -14.09 19.33 26.17
CA GLY A 197 -14.26 20.51 25.32
C GLY A 197 -13.78 20.35 23.88
N ALA A 198 -13.28 19.17 23.48
CA ALA A 198 -12.98 18.85 22.08
C ALA A 198 -14.04 17.91 21.50
N SER A 199 -14.39 18.13 20.24
CA SER A 199 -15.27 17.24 19.47
C SER A 199 -14.47 16.11 18.85
N TYR A 200 -15.06 14.92 18.83
CA TYR A 200 -14.47 13.72 18.24
C TYR A 200 -15.48 13.06 17.32
N ASP A 201 -14.99 12.55 16.20
CA ASP A 201 -15.64 11.49 15.45
C ASP A 201 -15.04 10.14 15.88
N ILE A 202 -15.90 9.18 16.18
CA ILE A 202 -15.49 7.86 16.66
C ILE A 202 -16.00 6.82 15.67
N LEU A 203 -15.07 6.20 14.95
CA LEU A 203 -15.37 5.11 14.03
C LEU A 203 -15.18 3.78 14.74
N LYS A 204 -16.27 3.03 14.88
CA LYS A 204 -16.22 1.64 15.33
C LYS A 204 -15.95 0.73 14.14
N CYS A 205 -14.86 0.00 14.18
CA CYS A 205 -14.38 -0.79 13.05
C CYS A 205 -14.29 -2.27 13.41
N PHE A 206 -14.72 -3.14 12.49
CA PHE A 206 -14.39 -4.57 12.54
C PHE A 206 -12.99 -4.79 11.98
N VAL A 207 -12.23 -5.68 12.61
CA VAL A 207 -11.00 -6.23 12.05
C VAL A 207 -11.38 -7.36 11.10
N GLN A 208 -11.14 -7.17 9.80
CA GLN A 208 -11.57 -8.15 8.79
C GLN A 208 -10.98 -9.54 9.06
N GLY A 209 -11.79 -10.58 8.82
CA GLY A 209 -11.39 -11.96 9.07
C GLY A 209 -11.44 -12.40 10.55
N THR A 210 -11.85 -11.52 11.47
CA THR A 210 -11.91 -11.81 12.90
C THR A 210 -13.24 -11.38 13.52
N LYS A 211 -13.43 -11.64 14.82
CA LYS A 211 -14.56 -11.10 15.61
C LYS A 211 -14.20 -9.80 16.34
N ASP A 212 -12.97 -9.33 16.19
CA ASP A 212 -12.45 -8.21 16.96
C ASP A 212 -12.95 -6.87 16.42
N GLN A 213 -13.09 -5.91 17.33
CA GLN A 213 -13.47 -4.54 17.03
C GLN A 213 -12.46 -3.56 17.62
N LYS A 214 -12.29 -2.43 16.93
CA LYS A 214 -11.47 -1.30 17.38
C LYS A 214 -12.26 -0.01 17.23
N GLU A 215 -12.09 0.89 18.18
CA GLU A 215 -12.55 2.28 18.05
C GLU A 215 -11.39 3.14 17.59
N ILE A 216 -11.61 3.90 16.53
CA ILE A 216 -10.66 4.88 16.01
C ILE A 216 -11.20 6.26 16.33
N MET A 217 -10.44 7.04 17.10
CA MET A 217 -10.86 8.35 17.57
C MET A 217 -10.19 9.46 16.75
N PHE A 218 -11.02 10.25 16.06
CA PHE A 218 -10.60 11.41 15.30
C PHE A 218 -11.00 12.67 16.06
N LYS A 219 -10.02 13.42 16.56
CA LYS A 219 -10.22 14.72 17.18
C LYS A 219 -10.44 15.76 16.09
N ILE A 220 -11.65 16.31 16.06
CA ILE A 220 -12.13 17.27 15.07
C ILE A 220 -11.47 18.63 15.32
N ASN A 221 -10.63 19.07 14.39
CA ASN A 221 -9.95 20.37 14.43
C ASN A 221 -10.50 21.32 13.35
N TRP A 222 -11.82 21.43 13.28
CA TRP A 222 -12.50 22.45 12.49
C TRP A 222 -13.83 22.84 13.13
N ASP A 223 -14.32 24.03 12.78
CA ASP A 223 -15.65 24.46 13.15
C ASP A 223 -16.68 23.78 12.24
N MET A 224 -17.38 22.78 12.77
CA MET A 224 -18.41 22.03 12.02
C MET A 224 -19.59 22.90 11.57
N ALA A 225 -19.90 23.98 12.29
CA ALA A 225 -20.98 24.89 11.89
C ALA A 225 -20.59 25.75 10.69
N LYS A 226 -19.28 26.00 10.52
CA LYS A 226 -18.74 26.80 9.42
C LYS A 226 -18.26 25.97 8.23
N TYR A 227 -17.72 24.79 8.50
CA TYR A 227 -17.06 23.92 7.52
C TYR A 227 -17.61 22.50 7.65
N PHE A 228 -18.79 22.27 7.08
CA PHE A 228 -19.39 20.94 7.07
C PHE A 228 -18.47 19.96 6.33
N GLY A 229 -18.03 18.89 6.99
CA GLY A 229 -17.11 17.89 6.45
C GLY A 229 -15.62 18.23 6.53
N GLY A 230 -15.24 19.43 6.98
CA GLY A 230 -13.86 19.80 7.21
C GLY A 230 -13.41 21.09 6.52
N LYS A 231 -12.22 21.54 6.88
CA LYS A 231 -11.52 22.66 6.22
C LYS A 231 -10.64 22.10 5.10
N PRO A 232 -10.77 22.59 3.86
CA PRO A 232 -9.93 22.11 2.76
C PRO A 232 -8.46 22.49 2.97
N ALA A 233 -7.55 21.61 2.56
CA ALA A 233 -6.12 21.87 2.57
C ALA A 233 -5.76 23.11 1.71
N ASP A 234 -4.73 23.85 2.12
CA ASP A 234 -4.24 25.02 1.37
C ASP A 234 -3.49 24.58 0.10
N THR A 235 -4.26 24.31 -0.96
CA THR A 235 -3.74 23.92 -2.27
C THR A 235 -3.29 25.11 -3.13
N GLN A 236 -3.41 26.35 -2.65
CA GLN A 236 -3.01 27.54 -3.43
C GLN A 236 -1.49 27.61 -3.64
N LYS A 237 -0.72 26.99 -2.74
CA LYS A 237 0.74 26.89 -2.80
C LYS A 237 1.26 25.80 -3.75
N ILE A 238 0.35 25.05 -4.38
CA ILE A 238 0.69 23.94 -5.28
C ILE A 238 0.53 24.44 -6.72
N ASP A 239 1.60 25.04 -7.23
CA ASP A 239 1.70 25.56 -8.59
C ASP A 239 2.37 24.54 -9.56
N ALA A 240 2.60 24.96 -10.80
CA ALA A 240 3.22 24.13 -11.83
C ALA A 240 4.68 23.73 -11.54
N SER A 241 5.36 24.40 -10.59
CA SER A 241 6.73 24.04 -10.18
C SER A 241 6.78 22.84 -9.25
N LYS A 242 5.65 22.46 -8.64
CA LYS A 242 5.58 21.34 -7.69
C LYS A 242 5.61 20.00 -8.42
N PRO A 243 6.11 18.94 -7.74
CA PRO A 243 6.08 17.59 -8.30
C PRO A 243 4.68 17.15 -8.70
N ILE A 244 4.59 16.32 -9.74
CA ILE A 244 3.31 15.85 -10.30
C ILE A 244 2.39 15.21 -9.25
N TYR A 245 2.94 14.45 -8.30
CA TYR A 245 2.15 13.79 -7.25
C TYR A 245 1.48 14.80 -6.30
N GLU A 246 2.10 15.95 -6.02
CA GLU A 246 1.48 17.02 -5.21
C GLU A 246 0.37 17.71 -6.02
N ARG A 247 0.62 17.95 -7.32
CA ARG A 247 -0.35 18.57 -8.22
C ARG A 247 -1.59 17.70 -8.41
N ILE A 248 -1.42 16.39 -8.61
CA ILE A 248 -2.52 15.43 -8.67
C ILE A 248 -3.26 15.38 -7.34
N GLY A 249 -2.54 15.33 -6.21
CA GLY A 249 -3.16 15.40 -4.89
C GLY A 249 -4.04 16.65 -4.74
N ALA A 250 -3.56 17.81 -5.18
CA ALA A 250 -4.31 19.07 -5.13
C ALA A 250 -5.57 19.04 -6.02
N ILE A 251 -5.51 18.42 -7.20
CA ILE A 251 -6.67 18.26 -8.08
C ILE A 251 -7.70 17.33 -7.41
N MET A 252 -7.26 16.18 -6.91
CA MET A 252 -8.12 15.18 -6.26
C MET A 252 -8.80 15.70 -4.98
N LEU A 253 -8.24 16.73 -4.34
CA LEU A 253 -8.84 17.41 -3.18
C LEU A 253 -9.90 18.44 -3.58
N LYS A 254 -9.76 19.06 -4.75
CA LYS A 254 -10.71 20.08 -5.24
C LYS A 254 -11.91 19.44 -5.92
N ASP A 255 -11.69 18.32 -6.58
CA ASP A 255 -12.71 17.55 -7.28
C ASP A 255 -12.45 16.05 -7.03
N ASP A 256 -13.21 15.48 -6.09
CA ASP A 256 -13.10 14.07 -5.72
C ASP A 256 -13.59 13.12 -6.82
N LYS A 257 -14.32 13.64 -7.82
CA LYS A 257 -14.83 12.94 -9.00
C LYS A 257 -13.92 13.06 -10.21
N ALA A 258 -12.86 13.86 -10.14
CA ALA A 258 -11.89 13.97 -11.22
C ALA A 258 -11.30 12.59 -11.55
N ASP A 259 -11.25 12.26 -12.84
CA ASP A 259 -10.69 10.99 -13.30
C ASP A 259 -9.16 11.00 -13.13
N LEU A 260 -8.67 10.16 -12.22
CA LEU A 260 -7.25 10.11 -11.84
C LEU A 260 -6.33 9.93 -13.05
N LYS A 261 -6.69 9.03 -13.97
CA LYS A 261 -5.88 8.72 -15.16
C LYS A 261 -5.79 9.93 -16.08
N THR A 262 -6.94 10.52 -16.42
CA THR A 262 -7.04 11.69 -17.29
C THR A 262 -6.21 12.85 -16.76
N GLU A 263 -6.27 13.13 -15.46
CA GLU A 263 -5.50 14.21 -14.85
C GLU A 263 -4.00 13.92 -14.84
N ILE A 264 -3.57 12.68 -14.57
CA ILE A 264 -2.15 12.29 -14.68
C ILE A 264 -1.64 12.51 -16.10
N GLU A 265 -2.36 12.02 -17.11
CA GLU A 265 -1.95 12.13 -18.52
C GLU A 265 -1.86 13.59 -18.98
N LYS A 266 -2.81 14.45 -18.55
CA LYS A 266 -2.75 15.90 -18.82
C LYS A 266 -1.51 16.57 -18.25
N LEU A 267 -0.99 16.11 -17.11
CA LEU A 267 0.18 16.72 -16.45
C LEU A 267 1.51 16.15 -16.94
N MET A 268 1.51 15.01 -17.62
CA MET A 268 2.72 14.38 -18.19
C MET A 268 3.00 14.83 -19.63
N ASN A 269 1.97 15.32 -20.34
CA ASN A 269 2.07 15.90 -21.68
C ASN A 269 2.44 17.39 -21.62
#